data_AF-A0A2S2NUJ7-F1
#
_entry.id   AF-A0A2S2NUJ7-F1
#
_cell.length_a   1.000
_cell.length_b   1.000
_cell.length_c   1.000
_cell.angle_alpha   90.00
_cell.angle_beta   90.00
_cell.angle_gamma   90.00
#
_symmetry.space_group_name_H-M   'P 1'
#
loop_
_entity.id
_entity.type
_entity.pdbx_description
1 polymer ?
#
loop_
_entity_poly.entity_id
_entity_poly.type
_entity_poly.pdbx_seq_one_letter_code
_entity_poly.pdbx_strand_id
1 'polypeptide(L)'
;LFIELRNLIEKVKTYYAFHALLIIIESVLLISSSVTKLAFNYTNNIDTALTYNKLFLVFCILKMIFIFFIVREAHDTIQVSKKTVLIAHDTLRTATNTGVIKEFEVLVLSCWNNPIIFDVYDFFDLDYKLLQSIIASIVTYIVVLVQIQLAISS
;
A
#
# COMPACT_ATOMS: atom_id res chain seq x y z
N LEU A 1 -23.88 -10.70 14.57
CA LEU A 1 -22.45 -11.08 14.50
C LEU A 1 -21.81 -10.85 13.13
N PHE A 2 -22.12 -11.62 12.08
CA PHE A 2 -21.43 -11.49 10.78
C PHE A 2 -21.64 -10.12 10.08
N ILE A 3 -22.88 -9.61 10.08
CA ILE A 3 -23.20 -8.27 9.54
C ILE A 3 -22.48 -7.16 10.32
N GLU A 4 -22.33 -7.36 11.63
CA GLU A 4 -21.70 -6.40 12.53
C GLU A 4 -20.18 -6.39 12.35
N LEU A 5 -19.56 -7.58 12.21
CA LEU A 5 -18.16 -7.74 11.84
C LEU A 5 -17.87 -7.11 10.46
N ARG A 6 -18.78 -7.30 9.49
CA ARG A 6 -18.67 -6.69 8.17
C ARG A 6 -18.70 -5.16 8.23
N ASN A 7 -19.67 -4.59 8.93
CA ASN A 7 -19.76 -3.13 9.09
C ASN A 7 -18.54 -2.56 9.83
N LEU A 8 -17.96 -3.31 10.76
CA LEU A 8 -16.71 -2.93 11.43
C LEU A 8 -15.54 -2.95 10.46
N ILE A 9 -15.38 -4.02 9.67
CA ILE A 9 -14.33 -4.14 8.65
C ILE A 9 -14.44 -3.01 7.63
N GLU A 10 -15.66 -2.67 7.19
CA GLU A 10 -15.90 -1.62 6.21
C GLU A 10 -15.54 -0.24 6.78
N LYS A 11 -15.93 0.08 8.02
CA LYS A 11 -15.50 1.32 8.70
C LYS A 11 -13.99 1.42 8.88
N VAL A 12 -13.36 0.34 9.31
CA VAL A 12 -11.90 0.26 9.49
C VAL A 12 -11.22 0.44 8.14
N LYS A 13 -11.69 -0.25 7.09
CA LYS A 13 -11.20 -0.10 5.72
C LYS A 13 -11.24 1.36 5.28
N THR A 14 -12.39 2.04 5.36
CA THR A 14 -12.51 3.43 4.89
C THR A 14 -11.59 4.39 5.63
N TYR A 15 -11.47 4.23 6.96
CA TYR A 15 -10.59 5.09 7.76
C TYR A 15 -9.10 4.84 7.46
N TYR A 16 -8.68 3.58 7.44
CA TYR A 16 -7.29 3.22 7.15
C TYR A 16 -6.91 3.48 5.70
N ALA A 17 -7.84 3.35 4.76
CA ALA A 17 -7.60 3.63 3.36
C ALA A 17 -7.36 5.13 3.12
N PHE A 18 -8.15 6.00 3.76
CA PHE A 18 -7.90 7.44 3.74
C PHE A 18 -6.56 7.80 4.38
N HIS A 19 -6.23 7.18 5.51
CA HIS A 19 -4.97 7.43 6.20
C HIS A 19 -3.77 6.96 5.36
N ALA A 20 -3.86 5.76 4.76
CA ALA A 20 -2.85 5.22 3.86
C ALA A 20 -2.64 6.11 2.63
N LEU A 21 -3.72 6.64 2.04
CA LEU A 21 -3.65 7.60 0.93
C LEU A 21 -2.82 8.84 1.30
N LEU A 22 -3.13 9.46 2.43
CA LEU A 22 -2.41 10.64 2.90
C LEU A 22 -0.93 10.35 3.14
N ILE A 23 -0.61 9.21 3.76
CA ILE A 23 0.77 8.77 3.99
C ILE A 23 1.52 8.56 2.66
N ILE A 24 0.88 7.96 1.66
CA ILE A 24 1.48 7.72 0.34
C ILE A 24 1.76 9.05 -0.36
N ILE A 25 0.78 9.97 -0.39
CA ILE A 25 0.94 11.30 -1.00
C ILE A 25 2.08 12.07 -0.31
N GLU A 26 2.06 12.13 1.03
CA GLU A 26 3.11 12.79 1.81
C GLU A 26 4.49 12.21 1.48
N SER A 27 4.60 10.88 1.43
CA SER A 27 5.86 10.19 1.16
C SER A 27 6.39 10.44 -0.26
N VAL A 28 5.52 10.39 -1.27
CA VAL A 28 5.91 10.67 -2.67
C VAL A 28 6.40 12.12 -2.82
N LEU A 29 5.69 13.08 -2.22
CA LEU A 29 6.09 14.49 -2.24
C LEU A 29 7.43 14.71 -1.53
N LEU A 30 7.64 14.08 -0.38
CA LEU A 30 8.90 14.14 0.35
C LEU A 30 10.05 13.58 -0.48
N ILE A 31 9.88 12.39 -1.08
CA ILE A 31 10.92 11.77 -1.90
C ILE A 31 11.24 12.62 -3.13
N SER A 32 10.23 13.14 -3.83
CA SER A 32 10.43 14.04 -4.98
C SER A 32 11.21 15.29 -4.58
N SER A 33 10.89 15.89 -3.43
CA SER A 33 11.62 17.04 -2.89
C SER A 33 13.07 16.70 -2.54
N SER A 34 13.31 15.55 -1.91
CA SER A 34 14.65 15.03 -1.59
C SER A 34 15.51 14.87 -2.84
N VAL A 35 14.96 14.19 -3.85
CA VAL A 35 15.64 13.93 -5.11
C VAL A 35 16.00 15.24 -5.79
N THR A 36 15.05 16.18 -5.85
CA THR A 36 15.28 17.51 -6.43
C THR A 36 16.43 18.23 -5.73
N LYS A 37 16.38 18.31 -4.39
CA LYS A 37 17.42 18.96 -3.59
C LYS A 37 18.78 18.29 -3.77
N LEU A 38 18.83 16.95 -3.76
CA LEU A 38 20.08 16.20 -3.94
C LEU A 38 20.71 16.52 -5.30
N ALA A 39 19.90 16.50 -6.34
CA ALA A 39 20.32 16.73 -7.70
C ALA A 39 20.83 18.18 -7.89
N PHE A 40 20.15 19.19 -7.34
CA PHE A 40 20.65 20.58 -7.37
C PHE A 40 21.92 20.77 -6.53
N ASN A 41 22.01 20.16 -5.34
CA ASN A 41 23.17 20.27 -4.46
C ASN A 41 24.43 19.61 -5.03
N TYR A 42 24.30 18.58 -5.86
CA TYR A 42 25.45 17.99 -6.56
C TYR A 42 26.21 19.01 -7.41
N THR A 43 25.53 20.07 -7.87
CA THR A 43 26.11 21.13 -8.70
C THR A 43 26.77 22.24 -7.87
N ASN A 44 26.34 22.45 -6.62
CA ASN A 44 26.76 23.56 -5.76
C ASN A 44 27.47 23.03 -4.50
N ASN A 45 28.77 22.72 -4.60
CA ASN A 45 29.78 22.49 -3.54
C ASN A 45 29.39 21.67 -2.28
N ILE A 46 30.20 20.66 -1.97
CA ILE A 46 29.77 19.35 -1.44
C ILE A 46 29.64 19.25 0.09
N ASP A 47 30.29 20.10 0.90
CA ASP A 47 30.63 19.69 2.28
C ASP A 47 29.57 19.89 3.38
N THR A 48 28.85 21.01 3.41
CA THR A 48 27.82 21.25 4.46
C THR A 48 26.44 20.70 4.11
N ALA A 49 26.15 20.52 2.81
CA ALA A 49 24.89 19.95 2.33
C ALA A 49 24.80 18.43 2.59
N LEU A 50 25.93 17.70 2.61
CA LEU A 50 25.95 16.24 2.66
C LEU A 50 25.36 15.66 3.97
N THR A 51 25.61 16.30 5.12
CA THR A 51 25.12 15.82 6.43
C THR A 51 23.61 15.96 6.57
N TYR A 52 23.03 17.07 6.10
CA TYR A 52 21.58 17.27 6.05
C TYR A 52 20.93 16.31 5.04
N ASN A 53 21.56 16.15 3.86
CA ASN A 53 21.10 15.21 2.85
C ASN A 53 21.10 13.75 3.35
N LYS A 54 22.09 13.34 4.16
CA LYS A 54 22.11 11.99 4.77
C LYS A 54 20.92 11.73 5.69
N LEU A 55 20.61 12.65 6.61
CA LEU A 55 19.46 12.50 7.51
C LEU A 55 18.14 12.44 6.73
N PHE A 56 18.00 13.28 5.70
CA PHE A 56 16.80 13.32 4.87
C PHE A 56 16.64 12.05 4.01
N LEU A 57 17.74 11.48 3.54
CA LEU A 57 17.76 10.22 2.78
C LEU A 57 17.39 9.02 3.68
N VAL A 58 17.90 8.98 4.91
CA VAL A 58 17.49 7.98 5.92
C VAL A 58 15.99 8.09 6.22
N PHE A 59 15.47 9.31 6.38
CA PHE A 59 14.04 9.54 6.58
C PHE A 59 13.19 9.04 5.40
N CYS A 60 13.66 9.25 4.16
CA CYS A 60 12.99 8.74 2.96
C CYS A 60 12.98 7.21 2.90
N ILE A 61 14.10 6.56 3.24
CA ILE A 61 14.17 5.08 3.32
C ILE A 61 13.17 4.56 4.37
N LEU A 62 13.10 5.20 5.53
CA LEU A 62 12.20 4.80 6.61
C LEU A 62 10.72 4.92 6.19
N LYS A 63 10.36 5.98 5.46
CA LYS A 63 9.02 6.14 4.88
C LYS A 63 8.69 5.06 3.84
N MET A 64 9.65 4.69 2.98
CA MET A 64 9.46 3.61 2.01
C MET A 64 9.26 2.25 2.69
N ILE A 65 10.01 1.98 3.77
CA ILE A 65 9.81 0.78 4.60
C ILE A 65 8.41 0.79 5.20
N PHE A 66 7.93 1.93 5.69
CA PHE A 66 6.60 2.06 6.26
C PHE A 66 5.50 1.77 5.23
N ILE A 67 5.61 2.30 4.01
CA ILE A 67 4.68 1.98 2.91
C ILE A 67 4.70 0.48 2.61
N PHE A 68 5.89 -0.14 2.58
CA PHE A 68 6.02 -1.57 2.36
C PHE A 68 5.28 -2.39 3.43
N PHE A 69 5.38 -2.00 4.71
CA PHE A 69 4.62 -2.65 5.79
C PHE A 69 3.11 -2.52 5.60
N ILE A 70 2.61 -1.34 5.25
CA ILE A 70 1.17 -1.13 5.00
C ILE A 70 0.66 -2.05 3.88
N VAL A 71 1.37 -2.07 2.75
CA VAL A 71 1.01 -2.90 1.59
C VAL A 71 1.08 -4.39 1.95
N ARG A 72 2.10 -4.79 2.72
CA ARG A 72 2.25 -6.18 3.18
C ARG A 72 1.07 -6.61 4.06
N GLU A 73 0.73 -5.84 5.09
CA GLU A 73 -0.37 -6.17 6.00
C GLU A 73 -1.72 -6.20 5.27
N ALA A 74 -1.95 -5.26 4.33
CA ALA A 74 -3.13 -5.27 3.48
C ALA A 74 -3.19 -6.55 2.63
N HIS A 75 -2.08 -6.94 2.00
CA HIS A 75 -1.98 -8.15 1.19
C HIS A 75 -2.19 -9.42 2.01
N ASP A 76 -1.55 -9.53 3.18
CA ASP A 76 -1.64 -10.68 4.07
C ASP A 76 -3.09 -10.82 4.59
N THR A 77 -3.77 -9.72 4.91
CA THR A 77 -5.19 -9.75 5.31
C THR A 77 -6.10 -10.25 4.20
N ILE A 78 -5.88 -9.83 2.95
CA ILE A 78 -6.63 -10.34 1.78
C ILE A 78 -6.38 -11.85 1.62
N GLN A 79 -5.13 -12.29 1.76
CA GLN A 79 -4.78 -13.70 1.62
C GLN A 79 -5.40 -14.56 2.74
N VAL A 80 -5.38 -14.09 3.98
CA VAL A 80 -6.03 -14.75 5.12
C VAL A 80 -7.53 -14.83 4.90
N SER A 81 -8.17 -13.74 4.47
CA SER A 81 -9.60 -13.74 4.13
C SER A 81 -9.95 -14.81 3.10
N LYS A 82 -9.19 -14.91 2.00
CA LYS A 82 -9.39 -15.94 0.97
C LYS A 82 -9.23 -17.36 1.52
N LYS A 83 -8.21 -17.59 2.37
CA LYS A 83 -8.00 -18.89 3.03
C LYS A 83 -9.16 -19.25 3.96
N THR A 84 -9.68 -18.29 4.74
CA THR A 84 -10.83 -18.52 5.62
C THR A 84 -12.08 -18.92 4.84
N VAL A 85 -12.34 -18.28 3.70
CA VAL A 85 -13.46 -18.64 2.81
C VAL A 85 -13.29 -20.06 2.25
N LEU A 86 -12.06 -20.44 1.88
CA LEU A 86 -11.77 -21.78 1.36
C LEU A 86 -11.94 -22.87 2.42
N ILE A 87 -11.45 -22.63 3.65
CA ILE A 87 -11.67 -23.52 4.79
C ILE A 87 -13.17 -23.64 5.12
N ALA A 88 -13.91 -22.53 5.06
CA ALA A 88 -15.35 -22.52 5.28
C ALA A 88 -16.09 -23.36 4.22
N HIS A 89 -15.66 -23.28 2.95
CA HIS A 89 -16.19 -24.09 1.87
C HIS A 89 -15.88 -25.60 2.05
N ASP A 90 -14.66 -25.96 2.44
CA ASP A 90 -14.29 -27.35 2.71
C ASP A 90 -15.02 -27.93 3.92
N THR A 91 -15.25 -27.10 4.94
CA THR A 91 -16.03 -27.47 6.13
C THR A 91 -17.50 -27.67 5.79
N LEU A 92 -18.06 -26.82 4.92
CA LEU A 92 -19.42 -26.98 4.39
C LEU A 92 -19.62 -28.32 3.68
N ARG A 93 -18.62 -28.75 2.89
CA ARG A 93 -18.64 -30.04 2.18
C ARG A 93 -18.60 -31.25 3.12
N THR A 94 -18.05 -31.10 4.31
CA THR A 94 -17.85 -32.19 5.28
C THR A 94 -18.91 -32.19 6.39
N ALA A 95 -19.63 -31.08 6.58
CA ALA A 95 -20.64 -30.94 7.61
C ALA A 95 -21.90 -31.75 7.29
N THR A 96 -22.40 -32.49 8.29
CA THR A 96 -23.66 -33.26 8.22
C THR A 96 -24.83 -32.54 8.90
N ASN A 97 -24.56 -31.48 9.66
CA ASN A 97 -25.58 -30.74 10.39
C ASN A 97 -26.19 -29.62 9.53
N THR A 98 -27.48 -29.74 9.21
CA THR A 98 -28.24 -28.83 8.35
C THR A 98 -28.29 -27.38 8.85
N GLY A 99 -28.20 -27.14 10.16
CA GLY A 99 -28.14 -25.77 10.71
C GLY A 99 -26.80 -25.10 10.42
N VAL A 100 -25.69 -25.84 10.60
CA VAL A 100 -24.33 -25.36 10.36
C VAL A 100 -24.09 -25.15 8.86
N ILE A 101 -24.61 -26.05 8.01
CA ILE A 101 -24.54 -25.93 6.55
C ILE A 101 -25.13 -24.61 6.08
N LYS A 102 -26.32 -24.25 6.58
CA LYS A 102 -27.04 -23.05 6.15
C LYS A 102 -26.31 -21.76 6.54
N GLU A 103 -25.72 -21.71 7.73
CA GLU A 103 -24.93 -20.55 8.17
C GLU A 103 -23.61 -20.42 7.40
N PHE A 104 -22.92 -21.53 7.15
CA PHE A 104 -21.69 -21.54 6.36
C PHE A 104 -21.93 -21.19 4.89
N GLU A 105 -23.04 -21.65 4.31
CA GLU A 105 -23.43 -21.32 2.93
C GLU A 105 -23.67 -19.81 2.78
N VAL A 106 -24.41 -19.18 3.72
CA VAL A 106 -24.61 -17.73 3.74
C VAL A 106 -23.29 -16.98 3.90
N LEU A 107 -22.38 -17.47 4.74
CA LEU A 107 -21.07 -16.87 4.96
C LEU A 107 -20.19 -16.94 3.71
N VAL A 108 -20.07 -18.12 3.10
CA VAL A 108 -19.28 -18.34 1.88
C VAL A 108 -19.85 -17.50 0.74
N LEU A 109 -21.18 -17.51 0.53
CA LEU A 109 -21.82 -16.75 -0.54
C LEU A 109 -21.66 -15.24 -0.33
N SER A 110 -21.76 -14.76 0.91
CA SER A 110 -21.56 -13.34 1.23
C SER A 110 -20.12 -12.90 1.02
N CYS A 111 -19.14 -13.72 1.39
CA CYS A 111 -17.72 -13.45 1.16
C CYS A 111 -17.30 -13.56 -0.31
N TRP A 112 -17.97 -14.40 -1.11
CA TRP A 112 -17.73 -14.49 -2.55
C TRP A 112 -18.32 -13.32 -3.32
N ASN A 113 -19.55 -12.91 -2.99
CA ASN A 113 -20.18 -11.77 -3.64
C ASN A 113 -19.54 -10.43 -3.25
N ASN A 114 -18.94 -10.34 -2.06
CA ASN A 114 -18.25 -9.13 -1.58
C ASN A 114 -16.87 -9.52 -1.04
N PRO A 115 -15.88 -9.75 -1.91
CA PRO A 115 -14.53 -10.06 -1.47
C PRO A 115 -13.98 -8.89 -0.63
N ILE A 116 -13.24 -9.22 0.43
CA ILE A 116 -12.50 -8.21 1.19
C ILE A 116 -11.35 -7.73 0.30
N ILE A 117 -11.55 -6.57 -0.30
CA ILE A 117 -10.55 -5.83 -1.06
C ILE A 117 -10.17 -4.61 -0.23
N PHE A 118 -8.88 -4.38 -0.03
CA PHE A 118 -8.38 -3.12 0.51
C PHE A 118 -8.11 -2.18 -0.66
N ASP A 119 -9.15 -1.49 -1.09
CA ASP A 119 -9.07 -0.37 -2.01
C ASP A 119 -9.03 0.96 -1.24
N VAL A 120 -8.44 1.96 -1.88
CA VAL A 120 -8.54 3.35 -1.45
C VAL A 120 -9.59 4.04 -2.30
N TYR A 121 -10.85 4.03 -1.83
CA TYR A 121 -11.96 4.75 -2.48
C TYR A 121 -12.05 4.47 -4.00
N ASP A 122 -11.85 3.21 -4.41
CA ASP A 122 -11.79 2.79 -5.83
C ASP A 122 -10.71 3.48 -6.70
N PHE A 123 -9.81 4.30 -6.13
CA PHE A 123 -8.70 4.92 -6.86
C PHE A 123 -7.61 3.89 -7.17
N PHE A 124 -7.27 3.05 -6.21
CA PHE A 124 -6.26 2.00 -6.35
C PHE A 124 -6.38 0.96 -5.24
N ASP A 125 -5.99 -0.27 -5.58
CA ASP A 125 -5.82 -1.35 -4.61
C ASP A 125 -4.52 -1.15 -3.81
N LEU A 126 -4.57 -1.34 -2.49
CA LEU A 126 -3.39 -1.40 -1.62
C LEU A 126 -2.66 -2.73 -1.81
N ASP A 127 -2.07 -2.91 -2.98
CA ASP A 127 -1.36 -4.12 -3.38
C ASP A 127 0.10 -3.86 -3.80
N TYR A 128 0.83 -4.92 -4.12
CA TYR A 128 2.21 -4.79 -4.59
C TYR A 128 2.34 -4.07 -5.94
N LYS A 129 1.27 -3.98 -6.75
CA LYS A 129 1.29 -3.22 -8.00
C LYS A 129 1.33 -1.73 -7.72
N LEU A 130 0.63 -1.25 -6.69
CA LEU A 130 0.74 0.13 -6.24
C LEU A 130 2.17 0.47 -5.84
N LEU A 131 2.80 -0.38 -5.02
CA LEU A 131 4.19 -0.18 -4.60
C LEU A 131 5.14 -0.15 -5.81
N GLN A 132 4.97 -1.09 -6.75
CA GLN A 132 5.74 -1.14 -7.99
C GLN A 132 5.56 0.14 -8.82
N SER A 133 4.34 0.64 -8.94
CA SER A 133 4.01 1.87 -9.66
C SER A 133 4.69 3.10 -9.03
N ILE A 134 4.64 3.22 -7.69
CA ILE A 134 5.30 4.31 -6.95
C ILE A 134 6.82 4.28 -7.20
N ILE A 135 7.45 3.11 -7.07
CA ILE A 135 8.89 2.96 -7.30
C ILE A 135 9.24 3.33 -8.75
N ALA A 136 8.48 2.83 -9.73
CA ALA A 136 8.71 3.12 -11.14
C ALA A 136 8.57 4.63 -11.45
N SER A 137 7.59 5.30 -10.86
CA SER A 137 7.38 6.74 -11.00
C SER A 137 8.55 7.53 -10.43
N ILE A 138 9.01 7.20 -9.22
CA ILE A 138 10.16 7.84 -8.58
C ILE A 138 11.44 7.66 -9.41
N VAL A 139 11.70 6.44 -9.88
CA VAL A 139 12.89 6.15 -10.71
C VAL A 139 12.83 6.94 -12.02
N THR A 140 11.68 6.98 -12.68
CA THR A 140 11.48 7.74 -13.92
C THR A 140 11.72 9.24 -13.68
N TYR A 141 11.19 9.77 -12.59
CA TYR A 141 11.40 11.16 -12.18
C TYR A 141 12.89 11.48 -11.97
N ILE A 142 13.62 10.63 -11.25
CA ILE A 142 15.07 10.78 -11.05
C ILE A 142 15.81 10.82 -12.40
N VAL A 143 15.52 9.88 -13.29
CA VAL A 143 16.18 9.79 -14.60
C VAL A 143 15.94 11.06 -15.42
N VAL A 144 14.70 11.52 -15.52
CA VAL A 144 14.35 12.75 -16.24
C VAL A 144 15.04 13.96 -15.62
N LEU A 145 15.06 14.04 -14.29
CA LEU A 145 15.66 15.17 -13.58
C LEU A 145 17.19 15.25 -13.79
N VAL A 146 17.87 14.10 -13.76
CA VAL A 146 19.30 14.00 -14.09
C VAL A 146 19.57 14.38 -15.55
N GLN A 147 18.74 13.94 -16.50
CA GLN A 147 18.89 14.30 -17.91
C GLN A 147 18.75 15.81 -18.14
N ILE A 148 17.74 16.44 -17.52
CA ILE A 148 17.55 17.90 -17.58
C ILE A 148 18.78 18.63 -17.01
N GLN A 149 19.33 18.16 -15.89
CA GLN A 149 20.51 18.78 -15.30
C GLN A 149 21.75 18.65 -16.17
N LEU A 150 22.01 17.48 -16.73
CA LEU A 150 23.13 17.27 -17.64
C LEU A 150 23.03 18.20 -18.86
N ALA A 151 21.83 18.35 -19.43
CA ALA A 151 21.58 19.25 -20.56
C ALA A 151 21.74 20.74 -20.23
N ILE A 152 21.52 21.15 -18.98
CA ILE A 152 21.73 22.55 -18.53
C ILE A 152 23.22 22.80 -18.21
N SER A 153 23.95 21.77 -17.78
CA SER A 153 25.37 21.86 -17.41
C SER A 153 26.35 21.74 -18.60
N SER A 154 25.89 21.21 -19.74
CA SER A 154 26.64 21.10 -21.00
C SER A 154 26.56 22.37 -21.84
#